data_AF-A0A1H5Z5B9-F1
#
_entry.id   AF-A0A1H5Z5B9-F1
#
_cell.length_a   1.000
_cell.length_b   1.000
_cell.length_c   1.000
_cell.angle_alpha   90.00
_cell.angle_beta   90.00
_cell.angle_gamma   90.00
#
_symmetry.space_group_name_H-M   'P 1'
#
loop_
_entity.id
_entity.type
_entity.pdbx_description
1 polymer ?
#
loop_
_entity_poly.entity_id
_entity_poly.type
_entity_poly.pdbx_seq_one_letter_code
_entity_poly.pdbx_strand_id
1 'polypeptide(L)'
;MESNNLIEHSYGTIVINGGNPLQGCPKDWDEAKLIEEKLNENKEEEEPQWKFDCGFKLDYDSSIIKISSRFYPPKTHYGETWDGTVSVYFMDKKIKEKKFDYPTLEELHKEVEDYVKKLINDIGTSIV
;
A
#
# COMPACT_ATOMS: atom_id res chain seq x y z
N MET A 1 -27.61 -2.22 13.68
CA MET A 1 -26.64 -2.19 14.79
C MET A 1 -25.60 -1.16 14.41
N GLU A 2 -25.44 -0.15 15.26
CA GLU A 2 -24.67 1.06 15.00
C GLU A 2 -23.18 0.73 14.84
N SER A 3 -22.60 1.20 13.73
CA SER A 3 -21.20 1.02 13.34
C SER A 3 -20.35 2.08 14.04
N ASN A 4 -19.63 1.68 15.08
CA ASN A 4 -18.68 2.58 15.75
C ASN A 4 -17.37 2.61 14.96
N ASN A 5 -17.26 3.56 14.02
CA ASN A 5 -16.05 3.91 13.27
C ASN A 5 -15.00 4.64 14.16
N LEU A 6 -14.98 4.33 15.45
CA LEU A 6 -14.23 5.03 16.48
C LEU A 6 -13.34 4.03 17.19
N ILE A 7 -12.02 4.21 17.08
CA ILE A 7 -11.07 3.56 17.97
C ILE A 7 -10.74 4.55 19.07
N GLU A 8 -11.05 4.19 20.32
CA GLU A 8 -10.70 5.02 21.47
C GLU A 8 -9.27 4.71 21.93
N HIS A 9 -8.47 5.76 22.07
CA HIS A 9 -7.12 5.71 22.61
C HIS A 9 -7.00 6.68 23.79
N SER A 10 -6.05 6.44 24.70
CA SER A 10 -5.77 7.31 25.86
C SER A 10 -5.42 8.77 25.51
N TYR A 11 -5.17 9.06 24.23
CA TYR A 11 -4.82 10.39 23.71
C TYR A 11 -5.90 10.98 22.80
N GLY A 12 -7.03 10.30 22.61
CA GLY A 12 -8.14 10.77 21.78
C GLY A 12 -8.82 9.66 20.98
N THR A 13 -9.80 10.04 20.17
CA THR A 13 -10.59 9.12 19.34
C THR A 13 -10.12 9.18 17.89
N ILE A 14 -9.77 8.02 17.33
CA ILE A 14 -9.45 7.88 15.90
C ILE A 14 -10.74 7.58 15.15
N VAL A 15 -11.10 8.47 14.22
CA VAL A 15 -12.24 8.28 13.30
C VAL A 15 -11.73 7.57 12.05
N ILE A 16 -12.14 6.31 11.83
CA ILE A 16 -11.79 5.58 10.61
C ILE A 16 -12.78 5.96 9.51
N ASN A 17 -12.36 6.89 8.64
CA ASN A 17 -13.08 7.22 7.41
C ASN A 17 -12.95 6.09 6.38
N GLY A 18 -13.74 5.03 6.53
CA GLY A 18 -13.72 3.89 5.61
C GLY A 18 -14.62 2.69 5.96
N GLY A 19 -15.46 2.80 6.99
CA GLY A 19 -16.32 1.70 7.47
C GLY A 19 -15.59 0.69 8.37
N ASN A 20 -16.29 -0.37 8.76
CA ASN A 20 -15.77 -1.39 9.68
C ASN A 20 -14.54 -2.12 9.10
N PRO A 21 -13.50 -2.38 9.91
CA PRO A 21 -12.35 -3.18 9.48
C PRO A 21 -12.77 -4.61 9.15
N LEU A 22 -12.16 -5.20 8.11
CA LEU A 22 -12.33 -6.59 7.72
C LEU A 22 -11.10 -7.41 8.12
N GLN A 23 -11.16 -8.73 7.92
CA GLN A 23 -10.06 -9.64 8.24
C GLN A 23 -8.76 -9.21 7.54
N GLY A 24 -7.68 -9.04 8.33
CA GLY A 24 -6.37 -8.62 7.83
C GLY A 24 -6.07 -7.12 7.98
N CYS A 25 -7.04 -6.30 8.38
CA CYS A 25 -6.79 -4.91 8.75
C CYS A 25 -6.09 -4.84 10.13
N PRO A 26 -5.07 -3.99 10.31
CA PRO A 26 -4.50 -3.74 11.63
C PRO A 26 -5.59 -3.25 12.58
N LYS A 27 -5.59 -3.78 13.81
CA LYS A 27 -6.55 -3.41 14.85
C LYS A 27 -6.14 -2.13 15.57
N ASP A 28 -4.84 -1.88 15.64
CA ASP A 28 -4.23 -0.73 16.28
C ASP A 28 -2.89 -0.37 15.61
N TRP A 29 -2.25 0.70 16.10
CA TRP A 29 -0.98 1.19 15.58
C TRP A 29 0.21 0.29 15.90
N ASP A 30 0.13 -0.51 16.97
CA ASP A 30 1.20 -1.45 17.32
C ASP A 30 1.22 -2.62 16.33
N GLU A 31 0.04 -3.16 15.98
CA GLU A 31 -0.11 -4.17 14.93
C GLU A 31 0.29 -3.60 13.55
N ALA A 32 -0.10 -2.37 13.24
CA ALA A 32 0.29 -1.70 12.00
C ALA A 32 1.82 -1.57 11.88
N LYS A 33 2.49 -1.17 12.96
CA LYS A 33 3.95 -1.03 13.01
C LYS A 33 4.67 -2.36 12.85
N LEU A 34 4.20 -3.43 13.51
CA LEU A 34 4.78 -4.78 13.35
C LEU A 34 4.66 -5.28 11.90
N ILE A 35 3.56 -4.93 11.23
CA ILE A 35 3.36 -5.25 9.81
C ILE A 35 4.35 -4.46 8.94
N GLU A 36 4.50 -3.15 9.17
CA GLU A 36 5.49 -2.32 8.45
C GLU A 36 6.92 -2.86 8.61
N GLU A 37 7.34 -3.16 9.84
CA GLU A 37 8.67 -3.68 10.13
C GLU A 37 8.94 -4.98 9.37
N LYS A 38 7.95 -5.88 9.33
CA LYS A 38 8.04 -7.13 8.57
C LYS A 38 8.07 -6.91 7.05
N LEU A 39 7.27 -5.99 6.53
CA LEU A 39 7.22 -5.66 5.10
C LEU A 39 8.52 -5.01 4.60
N ASN A 40 9.25 -4.35 5.50
CA ASN A 40 10.49 -3.65 5.21
C ASN A 40 11.76 -4.39 5.70
N GLU A 41 11.63 -5.61 6.27
CA GLU A 41 12.71 -6.27 7.03
C GLU A 41 14.01 -6.53 6.23
N ASN A 42 13.91 -6.61 4.90
CA ASN A 42 15.04 -6.84 4.00
C ASN A 42 15.28 -5.68 3.02
N LYS A 43 14.72 -4.49 3.30
CA LYS A 43 14.84 -3.33 2.42
C LYS A 43 15.95 -2.40 2.91
N GLU A 44 16.78 -1.93 2.00
CA GLU A 44 17.74 -0.85 2.27
C GLU A 44 17.02 0.51 2.31
N GLU A 45 17.63 1.50 2.98
CA GLU A 45 17.02 2.82 3.22
C GLU A 45 16.66 3.58 1.92
N GLU A 46 17.35 3.25 0.82
CA GLU A 46 17.18 3.85 -0.50
C GLU A 46 16.11 3.15 -1.35
N GLU A 47 15.70 1.95 -0.93
CA GLU A 47 14.64 1.18 -1.59
C GLU A 47 13.26 1.70 -1.18
N PRO A 48 12.23 1.52 -2.03
CA PRO A 48 10.91 2.02 -1.68
C PRO A 48 10.36 1.32 -0.42
N GLN A 49 9.75 2.07 0.49
CA GLN A 49 9.35 1.60 1.82
C GLN A 49 7.82 1.54 1.97
N TRP A 50 7.33 0.53 2.69
CA TRP A 50 5.92 0.42 3.07
C TRP A 50 5.62 1.24 4.32
N LYS A 51 4.54 2.03 4.33
CA LYS A 51 4.17 2.87 5.48
C LYS A 51 2.67 3.09 5.61
N PHE A 52 2.11 2.91 6.79
CA PHE A 52 0.72 3.22 7.07
C PHE A 52 0.51 4.72 7.29
N ASP A 53 -0.56 5.24 6.71
CA ASP A 53 -1.09 6.59 6.89
C ASP A 53 -2.23 6.61 7.93
N CYS A 54 -2.76 7.81 8.20
CA CYS A 54 -3.91 7.97 9.07
C CYS A 54 -5.13 7.16 8.57
N GLY A 55 -5.62 6.26 9.43
CA GLY A 55 -6.73 5.37 9.10
C GLY A 55 -6.30 4.06 8.42
N PHE A 56 -5.04 3.65 8.61
CA PHE A 56 -4.48 2.37 8.16
C PHE A 56 -4.47 2.16 6.64
N LYS A 57 -4.33 3.23 5.85
CA LYS A 57 -4.00 3.07 4.42
C LYS A 57 -2.50 2.89 4.28
N LEU A 58 -2.01 2.16 3.28
CA LEU A 58 -0.60 1.77 3.18
C LEU A 58 0.02 2.35 1.89
N ASP A 59 1.13 3.08 2.04
CA ASP A 59 1.89 3.74 0.97
C ASP A 59 3.19 2.95 0.65
N TYR A 60 3.71 3.10 -0.58
CA TYR A 60 4.97 2.49 -1.06
C TYR A 60 5.76 3.44 -1.99
N ASP A 61 6.78 4.13 -1.47
CA ASP A 61 7.42 5.31 -2.13
C ASP A 61 8.96 5.22 -2.23
N SER A 62 9.58 5.76 -3.31
CA SER A 62 11.05 5.80 -3.59
C SER A 62 11.56 7.16 -4.15
N SER A 63 12.88 7.39 -4.12
CA SER A 63 13.55 8.71 -4.28
C SER A 63 13.90 9.18 -5.72
N ILE A 64 14.34 8.31 -6.65
CA ILE A 64 14.69 8.71 -8.05
C ILE A 64 13.56 8.39 -9.03
N ILE A 65 12.98 7.20 -8.90
CA ILE A 65 11.77 6.79 -9.60
C ILE A 65 10.67 6.85 -8.55
N LYS A 66 9.85 7.89 -8.61
CA LYS A 66 8.73 7.97 -7.69
C LYS A 66 7.67 6.97 -8.14
N ILE A 67 7.57 5.87 -7.40
CA ILE A 67 6.42 4.97 -7.46
C ILE A 67 5.37 5.59 -6.55
N SER A 68 4.15 5.69 -7.05
CA SER A 68 2.99 6.07 -6.25
C SER A 68 1.90 5.06 -6.55
N SER A 69 1.48 4.35 -5.52
CA SER A 69 0.45 3.34 -5.63
C SER A 69 -0.67 3.59 -4.62
N ARG A 70 -1.85 3.07 -4.95
CA ARG A 70 -2.95 2.98 -4.00
C ARG A 70 -3.75 1.74 -4.33
N PHE A 71 -3.96 0.90 -3.32
CA PHE A 71 -4.79 -0.29 -3.42
C PHE A 71 -5.87 -0.24 -2.35
N TYR A 72 -7.10 -0.59 -2.74
CA TYR A 72 -8.22 -0.67 -1.83
C TYR A 72 -8.47 -2.15 -1.50
N PRO A 73 -8.70 -2.48 -0.22
CA PRO A 73 -9.04 -3.83 0.18
C PRO A 73 -10.46 -4.20 -0.28
N PRO A 74 -10.76 -5.50 -0.42
CA PRO A 74 -12.11 -6.00 -0.65
C PRO A 74 -13.08 -5.41 0.37
N LYS A 75 -14.04 -4.58 -0.06
CA LYS A 75 -15.08 -3.97 0.79
C LYS A 75 -16.37 -3.84 0.00
N THR A 76 -17.51 -3.81 0.69
CA THR A 76 -18.84 -3.67 0.06
C THR A 76 -18.99 -2.46 -0.87
N HIS A 77 -18.19 -1.40 -0.69
CA HIS A 77 -18.19 -0.21 -1.54
C HIS A 77 -17.11 -0.21 -2.62
N TYR A 78 -16.08 -1.07 -2.52
CA TYR A 78 -14.91 -1.08 -3.41
C TYR A 78 -14.82 -2.35 -4.27
N GLY A 79 -15.50 -3.45 -3.91
CA GLY A 79 -15.48 -4.72 -4.63
C GLY A 79 -15.02 -5.87 -3.76
N GLU A 80 -15.00 -7.09 -4.32
CA GLU A 80 -14.61 -8.32 -3.62
C GLU A 80 -13.10 -8.62 -3.72
N THR A 81 -12.36 -7.78 -4.42
CA THR A 81 -10.94 -7.98 -4.73
C THR A 81 -10.09 -6.82 -4.21
N TRP A 82 -8.78 -7.05 -4.16
CA TRP A 82 -7.79 -6.00 -3.97
C TRP A 82 -7.58 -5.29 -5.30
N ASP A 83 -8.14 -4.08 -5.42
CA ASP A 83 -8.02 -3.27 -6.63
C ASP A 83 -7.12 -2.07 -6.40
N GLY A 84 -6.47 -1.59 -7.45
CA GLY A 84 -5.63 -0.42 -7.31
C GLY A 84 -4.79 -0.13 -8.52
N THR A 85 -3.90 0.85 -8.36
CA THR A 85 -3.06 1.32 -9.45
C THR A 85 -1.67 1.63 -8.95
N VAL A 86 -0.68 1.20 -9.70
CA VAL A 86 0.72 1.65 -9.58
C VAL A 86 0.97 2.67 -10.68
N SER A 87 1.31 3.89 -10.29
CA SER A 87 1.80 4.94 -11.17
C SER A 87 3.30 5.12 -10.97
N VAL A 88 4.04 5.13 -12.07
CA VAL A 88 5.49 5.34 -12.05
C VAL A 88 5.78 6.72 -12.63
N TYR A 89 6.54 7.50 -11.89
CA TYR A 89 6.97 8.84 -12.25
C TYR A 89 8.50 8.87 -12.36
N PHE A 90 8.98 9.57 -13.37
CA PHE A 90 10.38 9.96 -13.48
C PHE A 90 10.42 11.49 -13.43
N MET A 91 11.06 12.03 -12.40
CA MET A 91 10.85 13.42 -11.98
C MET A 91 9.34 13.69 -11.79
N ASP A 92 8.81 14.77 -12.35
CA ASP A 92 7.39 15.13 -12.22
C ASP A 92 6.50 14.53 -13.32
N LYS A 93 7.07 13.72 -14.22
CA LYS A 93 6.33 13.16 -15.34
C LYS A 93 5.95 11.71 -15.06
N LYS A 94 4.65 11.42 -15.14
CA LYS A 94 4.13 10.06 -15.15
C LYS A 94 4.58 9.34 -16.44
N ILE A 95 5.32 8.25 -16.28
CA ILE A 95 5.88 7.47 -17.39
C ILE A 95 5.15 6.15 -17.62
N LYS A 96 4.58 5.54 -16.57
CA LYS A 96 3.74 4.34 -16.68
C LYS A 96 2.61 4.34 -15.67
N GLU A 97 1.56 3.60 -16.00
CA GLU A 97 0.47 3.24 -15.10
C GLU A 97 0.11 1.77 -15.35
N LYS A 98 -0.15 1.02 -14.28
CA LYS A 98 -0.77 -0.31 -14.35
C LYS A 98 -1.83 -0.44 -13.27
N LYS A 99 -3.01 -0.92 -13.67
CA LYS A 99 -4.07 -1.32 -12.75
C LYS A 99 -3.88 -2.77 -12.31
N PHE A 100 -4.25 -3.05 -11.07
CA PHE A 100 -4.22 -4.36 -10.46
C PHE A 100 -5.59 -4.65 -9.88
N ASP A 101 -5.99 -5.91 -9.95
CA ASP A 101 -7.26 -6.41 -9.44
C ASP A 101 -7.07 -7.91 -9.16
N TYR A 102 -6.91 -8.26 -7.88
CA TYR A 102 -6.57 -9.62 -7.47
C TYR A 102 -7.43 -10.09 -6.28
N PRO A 103 -7.87 -11.36 -6.26
CA PRO A 103 -8.66 -11.92 -5.16
C PRO A 103 -7.96 -11.91 -3.80
N THR A 104 -6.64 -12.12 -3.76
CA THR A 104 -5.88 -12.22 -2.50
C THR A 104 -4.76 -11.18 -2.42
N LEU A 105 -4.39 -10.83 -1.19
CA LEU A 105 -3.27 -9.94 -0.94
C LEU A 105 -1.95 -10.59 -1.37
N GLU A 106 -1.79 -11.91 -1.22
CA GLU A 106 -0.58 -12.60 -1.67
C GLU A 106 -0.39 -12.50 -3.19
N GLU A 107 -1.47 -12.66 -3.96
CA GLU A 107 -1.43 -12.52 -5.42
C GLU A 107 -1.15 -11.08 -5.84
N LEU A 108 -1.84 -10.09 -5.22
CA LEU A 108 -1.56 -8.68 -5.47
C LEU A 108 -0.09 -8.35 -5.19
N HIS A 109 0.40 -8.74 -4.01
CA HIS A 109 1.76 -8.44 -3.57
C HIS A 109 2.80 -8.99 -4.55
N LYS A 110 2.67 -10.27 -4.91
CA LYS A 110 3.58 -10.92 -5.86
C LYS A 110 3.59 -10.19 -7.19
N GLU A 111 2.43 -9.87 -7.74
CA GLU A 111 2.30 -9.29 -9.08
C GLU A 111 2.76 -7.82 -9.12
N VAL A 112 2.57 -7.07 -8.04
CA VAL A 112 3.07 -5.70 -7.90
C VAL A 112 4.60 -5.70 -7.79
N GLU A 113 5.17 -6.57 -6.95
CA GLU A 113 6.62 -6.74 -6.79
C GLU A 113 7.28 -7.15 -8.10
N ASP A 114 6.75 -8.16 -8.80
CA ASP A 114 7.26 -8.61 -10.09
C ASP A 114 7.17 -7.50 -11.15
N TYR A 115 6.08 -6.73 -11.16
CA TYR A 115 5.92 -5.59 -12.06
C TYR A 115 6.95 -4.50 -11.80
N VAL A 116 7.13 -4.11 -10.53
CA VAL A 116 8.06 -3.04 -10.13
C VAL A 116 9.51 -3.45 -10.37
N LYS A 117 9.91 -4.69 -9.99
CA LYS A 117 11.25 -5.22 -10.26
C LYS A 117 11.59 -5.23 -11.73
N LYS A 118 10.65 -5.69 -12.57
CA LYS A 118 10.82 -5.65 -14.03
C LYS A 118 10.99 -4.21 -14.53
N LEU A 119 10.22 -3.28 -13.99
CA LEU A 119 10.28 -1.86 -14.34
C LEU A 119 11.62 -1.21 -13.96
N ILE A 120 12.11 -1.47 -12.76
CA ILE A 120 13.41 -0.99 -12.28
C ILE A 120 14.53 -1.59 -13.15
N ASN A 121 14.46 -2.88 -13.48
CA ASN A 121 15.43 -3.51 -14.38
C ASN A 121 15.39 -2.91 -15.80
N ASP A 122 14.21 -2.72 -16.39
CA ASP A 122 14.05 -2.12 -17.72
C ASP A 122 14.64 -0.69 -17.76
N ILE A 123 14.40 0.11 -16.71
CA ILE A 123 14.92 1.47 -16.60
C ILE A 123 16.42 1.47 -16.31
N GLY A 124 16.89 0.64 -15.40
CA GLY A 124 18.31 0.50 -15.07
C GLY A 124 19.16 0.03 -16.25
N THR A 125 18.63 -0.88 -17.09
CA THR A 125 19.31 -1.34 -18.31
C THR A 125 19.32 -0.28 -19.42
N SER A 126 18.39 0.68 -19.39
CA SER A 126 18.30 1.77 -20.39
C SER A 126 19.20 2.96 -20.06
N ILE A 127 19.82 2.99 -18.88
CA ILE A 127 20.66 4.10 -18.37
C ILE A 127 22.16 3.72 -18.36
N VAL A 128 22.52 2.49 -18.75
CA VAL A 128 23.92 2.01 -18.89
C VAL A 128 24.31 1.90 -20.36
#